data_AF-A0ABD2PNE0-F1
#
_entry.id   AF-A0ABD2PNE0-F1
#
_cell.length_a   1.000
_cell.length_b   1.000
_cell.length_c   1.000
_cell.angle_alpha   90.00
_cell.angle_beta   90.00
_cell.angle_gamma   90.00
#
_symmetry.space_group_name_H-M   'P 1'
#
loop_
_entity.id
_entity.type
_entity.pdbx_description
1 polymer ?
#
loop_
_entity_poly.entity_id
_entity_poly.type
_entity_poly.pdbx_seq_one_letter_code
_entity_poly.pdbx_strand_id
1 'polypeptide(L)'
;GRRHEMTMVNHMVRVDHKGDVLYSQKLTVSLGCHMKLNHFPMDKQTCTMNIGSYGYTTENLKFEWDSITIQDGVQISEFTTPREVKAY
;
A
#
# COMPACT_ATOMS: atom_id res chain seq x y z
N GLY A 1 5.07 10.78 2.11
CA GLY A 1 5.57 9.43 2.40
C GLY A 1 7.08 9.46 2.51
N ARG A 2 7.67 8.60 3.33
CA ARG A 2 9.12 8.52 3.59
C ARG A 2 9.69 7.25 2.98
N ARG A 3 10.75 7.38 2.19
CA ARG A 3 11.57 6.24 1.72
C ARG A 3 12.51 5.81 2.84
N HIS A 4 12.68 4.51 3.04
CA HIS A 4 13.60 4.00 4.05
C HIS A 4 15.05 3.99 3.54
N GLU A 5 15.99 4.43 4.36
CA GLU A 5 17.41 4.44 4.06
C GLU A 5 18.21 3.96 5.28
N MET A 6 18.63 2.69 5.32
CA MET A 6 19.57 2.11 6.31
C MET A 6 20.05 0.73 5.80
N THR A 7 21.33 0.50 5.46
CA THR A 7 22.48 1.43 5.31
C THR A 7 22.47 2.23 4.01
N MET A 8 21.60 1.89 3.07
CA MET A 8 21.35 2.56 1.79
C MET A 8 19.84 2.69 1.54
N VAL A 9 19.44 3.43 0.50
CA VAL A 9 18.04 3.56 0.08
C VAL A 9 17.47 2.18 -0.24
N ASN A 10 16.40 1.80 0.47
CA ASN A 10 15.71 0.51 0.32
C ASN A 10 14.86 0.51 -0.95
N HIS A 11 15.53 0.34 -2.07
CA HIS A 11 14.95 0.06 -3.37
C HIS A 11 15.76 -1.04 -4.04
N MET A 12 15.10 -1.87 -4.82
CA MET A 12 15.69 -2.95 -5.59
C MET A 12 15.13 -2.89 -7.00
N VAL A 13 16.02 -2.92 -7.99
CA VAL A 13 15.69 -3.10 -9.39
C VAL A 13 16.26 -4.44 -9.83
N ARG A 14 15.44 -5.32 -10.37
CA ARG A 14 15.88 -6.56 -10.99
C ARG A 14 15.35 -6.61 -12.42
N VAL A 15 16.26 -6.81 -13.36
CA VAL A 15 15.94 -7.00 -14.78
C VAL A 15 16.02 -8.48 -15.09
N ASP A 16 14.94 -9.05 -15.60
CA ASP A 16 14.91 -10.43 -16.07
C ASP A 16 15.50 -10.54 -17.48
N HIS A 17 15.92 -11.74 -17.86
CA HIS A 17 16.48 -12.04 -19.18
C HIS A 17 15.49 -11.77 -20.33
N LYS A 18 14.18 -11.71 -20.05
CA LYS A 18 13.12 -11.37 -21.00
C LYS A 18 12.88 -9.86 -21.15
N GLY A 19 13.49 -9.05 -20.30
CA GLY A 19 13.30 -7.60 -20.26
C GLY A 19 12.28 -7.11 -19.22
N ASP A 20 11.65 -8.01 -18.46
CA ASP A 20 10.76 -7.64 -17.36
C ASP A 20 11.54 -6.97 -16.23
N VAL A 21 11.00 -5.87 -15.69
CA VAL A 21 11.65 -5.08 -14.63
C VAL A 21 10.84 -5.17 -13.34
N LEU A 22 11.42 -5.78 -12.32
CA LEU A 22 10.88 -5.74 -10.97
C LEU A 22 11.47 -4.55 -10.22
N TYR A 23 10.60 -3.63 -9.80
CA TYR A 23 10.94 -2.53 -8.90
C TYR A 23 10.26 -2.72 -7.56
N SER A 24 11.04 -2.77 -6.47
CA SER A 24 10.52 -2.90 -5.11
C SER A 24 11.15 -1.82 -4.22
N GLN A 25 10.35 -1.18 -3.38
CA GLN A 25 10.81 -0.15 -2.45
C GLN A 25 10.08 -0.23 -1.12
N LYS A 26 10.80 0.05 -0.03
CA LYS A 26 10.19 0.16 1.30
C LYS A 26 9.75 1.60 1.57
N LEU A 27 8.47 1.79 1.85
CA LEU A 27 7.87 3.08 2.16
C LEU A 27 7.20 3.08 3.55
N THR A 28 7.33 4.20 4.27
CA THR A 28 6.40 4.59 5.33
C THR A 28 5.49 5.67 4.77
N VAL A 29 4.18 5.42 4.68
CA VAL A 29 3.21 6.42 4.20
C VAL A 29 2.23 6.79 5.31
N SER A 30 1.92 8.07 5.41
CA SER A 30 0.79 8.56 6.20
C SER A 30 -0.33 8.87 5.21
N LEU A 31 -1.43 8.14 5.33
CA LEU A 31 -2.60 8.28 4.46
C LEU A 31 -3.74 8.92 5.25
N GLY A 32 -4.59 9.67 4.55
CA GLY A 32 -5.84 10.17 5.13
C GLY A 32 -6.88 9.05 5.16
N CYS A 33 -7.54 8.86 6.30
CA CYS A 33 -8.69 7.97 6.42
C CYS A 33 -9.89 8.75 6.98
N HIS A 34 -10.98 8.79 6.22
CA HIS A 34 -12.23 9.42 6.65
C HIS A 34 -13.02 8.47 7.54
N MET A 35 -12.90 8.66 8.86
CA MET A 35 -13.58 7.82 9.86
C MET A 35 -15.04 8.24 10.04
N LYS A 36 -15.91 7.25 10.23
CA LYS A 36 -17.32 7.45 10.59
C LYS A 36 -17.51 7.06 12.05
N LEU A 37 -17.66 8.06 12.93
CA LEU A 37 -17.64 7.89 14.39
C LEU A 37 -19.04 7.84 15.04
N ASN A 38 -20.09 7.58 14.25
CA ASN A 38 -21.47 7.61 14.73
C ASN A 38 -21.75 6.58 15.84
N HIS A 39 -20.96 5.51 15.92
CA HIS A 39 -21.13 4.41 16.88
C HIS A 39 -19.90 4.21 17.77
N PHE A 40 -19.09 5.25 17.96
CA PHE A 40 -17.90 5.16 18.81
C PHE A 40 -18.26 4.67 20.24
N PRO A 41 -17.49 3.74 20.84
CA PRO A 41 -16.27 3.11 20.34
C PRO A 41 -16.51 1.78 19.56
N MET A 42 -17.76 1.37 19.39
CA MET A 42 -18.15 0.10 18.73
C MET A 42 -18.43 0.28 17.24
N ASP A 43 -17.58 1.05 16.56
CA ASP A 43 -17.72 1.31 15.15
C ASP A 43 -16.82 0.41 14.28
N LYS A 44 -16.97 0.54 12.97
CA LYS A 44 -16.13 -0.14 11.98
C LYS A 44 -15.62 0.92 11.02
N GLN A 45 -14.31 0.93 10.80
CA GLN A 45 -13.65 1.87 9.91
C GLN A 45 -13.17 1.16 8.65
N THR A 46 -13.46 1.76 7.49
CA THR A 46 -12.94 1.34 6.19
C THR A 46 -11.99 2.41 5.68
N CYS A 47 -10.70 2.11 5.71
CA CYS A 47 -9.67 3.00 5.16
C CYS A 47 -9.27 2.53 3.75
N THR A 48 -9.21 3.46 2.81
CA THR A 48 -8.80 3.20 1.43
C THR A 48 -7.39 3.73 1.18
N MET A 49 -6.64 3.02 0.34
CA MET A 49 -5.36 3.46 -0.17
C MET A 49 -5.43 3.54 -1.68
N ASN A 50 -5.19 4.74 -2.22
CA ASN A 50 -5.17 4.98 -3.66
C ASN A 50 -3.73 5.10 -4.13
N ILE A 51 -3.38 4.30 -5.13
CA ILE A 51 -2.08 4.35 -5.81
C ILE A 51 -2.33 4.67 -7.28
N GLY A 52 -1.55 5.57 -7.85
CA GLY A 52 -1.68 5.95 -9.25
C GLY A 52 -0.47 6.72 -9.75
N SER A 53 -0.42 6.86 -11.07
CA SER A 53 0.58 7.70 -11.72
C SER A 53 0.17 9.16 -11.60
N TYR A 54 1.15 10.02 -11.34
CA TYR A 54 0.94 11.46 -11.36
C TYR A 54 1.02 12.04 -12.79
N GLY A 55 1.93 11.50 -13.61
CA GLY A 55 2.28 12.10 -14.92
C GLY A 55 1.76 11.35 -16.14
N TYR A 56 1.25 10.12 -15.98
CA TYR A 56 0.78 9.30 -17.09
C TYR A 56 -0.72 9.02 -16.98
N THR A 57 -1.40 9.14 -18.11
CA THR A 57 -2.78 8.69 -18.29
C THR A 57 -2.85 7.17 -18.45
N THR A 58 -4.07 6.62 -18.35
CA THR A 58 -4.34 5.18 -18.52
C THR A 58 -4.03 4.63 -19.91
N GLU A 59 -3.92 5.51 -20.92
CA GLU A 59 -3.51 5.13 -22.28
C GLU A 59 -2.01 4.76 -22.35
N ASN A 60 -1.20 5.35 -21.46
CA ASN A 60 0.24 5.17 -21.45
C ASN A 60 0.71 4.21 -20.36
N LEU A 61 -0.04 4.13 -19.26
CA LEU A 61 0.32 3.32 -18.10
C LEU A 61 -0.93 2.75 -17.43
N LYS A 62 -0.99 1.43 -17.32
CA LYS A 62 -2.05 0.72 -16.60
C LYS A 62 -1.46 -0.03 -15.42
N PHE A 63 -2.07 0.15 -14.24
CA PHE A 63 -1.73 -0.62 -13.05
C PHE A 63 -2.65 -1.84 -12.97
N GLU A 64 -2.07 -2.99 -12.63
CA GLU A 64 -2.80 -4.22 -12.34
C GLU A 64 -2.27 -4.79 -11.02
N TRP A 65 -3.19 -5.23 -10.16
CA TRP A 65 -2.83 -5.86 -8.90
C TRP A 65 -2.39 -7.30 -9.16
N ASP A 66 -1.22 -7.64 -8.66
CA ASP A 66 -0.84 -9.04 -8.45
C ASP A 66 -1.35 -9.49 -7.06
N SER A 67 -0.52 -10.17 -6.26
CA SER A 67 -0.89 -10.57 -4.91
C SER A 67 -0.68 -9.46 -3.89
N ILE A 68 -1.72 -9.10 -3.13
CA ILE A 68 -1.61 -8.21 -1.97
C ILE A 68 -1.59 -9.06 -0.71
N THR A 69 -0.53 -8.93 0.08
CA THR A 69 -0.38 -9.62 1.36
C THR A 69 -0.25 -8.61 2.49
N ILE A 70 -0.89 -8.91 3.62
CA ILE A 70 -0.68 -8.21 4.88
C ILE A 70 0.16 -9.12 5.75
N GLN A 71 1.16 -8.55 6.43
CA GLN A 71 1.97 -9.32 7.37
C GLN A 71 1.08 -9.85 8.51
N ASP A 72 1.21 -11.14 8.80
CA ASP A 72 0.50 -11.76 9.92
C ASP A 72 0.96 -11.15 11.25
N GLY A 73 0.00 -10.95 12.16
CA GLY A 73 0.30 -10.47 13.51
C GLY A 73 0.61 -8.98 13.62
N VAL A 74 0.28 -8.16 12.63
CA VAL A 74 0.24 -6.69 12.81
C VAL A 74 -0.62 -6.37 14.04
N GLN A 75 -0.11 -5.57 14.96
CA GLN A 75 -0.85 -5.09 16.11
C GLN A 75 -1.09 -3.60 15.94
N ILE A 76 -2.35 -3.19 16.03
CA ILE A 76 -2.76 -1.81 15.95
C ILE A 76 -3.39 -1.47 17.28
N SER A 77 -3.05 -0.31 17.85
CA SER A 77 -3.72 0.15 19.07
C SER A 77 -5.20 0.40 18.74
N GLU A 78 -6.10 0.03 19.66
CA GLU A 78 -7.54 0.31 19.61
C GLU A 78 -8.34 -0.38 18.49
N PHE A 79 -7.68 -0.90 17.44
CA PHE A 79 -8.32 -1.58 16.31
C PHE A 79 -7.83 -3.01 16.13
N THR A 80 -8.71 -3.87 15.61
CA THR A 80 -8.33 -5.21 15.14
C THR A 80 -7.77 -5.14 13.72
N THR A 81 -6.81 -6.01 13.40
CA THR A 81 -6.29 -6.12 12.04
C THR A 81 -7.38 -6.43 11.01
N PRO A 82 -7.29 -5.86 9.80
CA PRO A 82 -8.22 -6.16 8.73
C PRO A 82 -8.10 -7.64 8.33
N ARG A 83 -9.24 -8.32 8.25
CA ARG A 83 -9.32 -9.74 7.82
C ARG A 83 -9.33 -9.91 6.30
N GLU A 84 -9.69 -8.86 5.57
CA GLU A 84 -9.82 -8.87 4.12
C GLU A 84 -9.23 -7.59 3.51
N VAL A 85 -8.50 -7.75 2.41
CA VAL A 85 -8.08 -6.65 1.53
C VAL A 85 -8.87 -6.74 0.24
N LYS A 86 -9.55 -5.66 -0.13
CA LYS A 86 -10.24 -5.56 -1.42
C LYS A 86 -9.41 -4.69 -2.35
N ALA A 87 -8.90 -5.29 -3.41
CA ALA A 87 -8.26 -4.60 -4.52
C ALA A 87 -9.34 -4.28 -5.56
N TYR A 88 -9.39 -3.03 -6.01
CA TYR A 88 -10.28 -2.56 -7.06
C TYR A 88 -9.47 -2.10 -8.27
#